data_AF-A0A8H4YEC4-F1
#
_entry.id   AF-A0A8H4YEC4-F1
#
_cell.length_a   1.000
_cell.length_b   1.000
_cell.length_c   1.000
_cell.angle_alpha   90.00
_cell.angle_beta   90.00
_cell.angle_gamma   90.00
#
_symmetry.space_group_name_H-M   'P 1'
#
loop_
_entity.id
_entity.type
_entity.pdbx_description
1 polymer ?
#
loop_
_entity_poly.entity_id
_entity_poly.type
_entity_poly.pdbx_seq_one_letter_code
_entity_poly.pdbx_strand_id
1 'polypeptide(L)'
;MCVDEEQQNELVEQARGLMLDICNDHVFAAEAFIKDESLRETLVQTVKDECQELVEYIIAAKRFNLEINSRSKDRVISFGEKLSCRFMAALLQDMGVESEYVDLCDSFHYEAADRLDDKFYRTASEAFARKIAACESRVPVVTGFFGNVPGSLIDGDIGRGYTDLCAALCAVG
;
A
#
# COMPACT_ATOMS: atom_id res chain seq x y z
N MET A 1 2.62 -0.22 36.42
CA MET A 1 3.00 0.74 35.36
C MET A 1 4.18 0.24 34.53
N CYS A 2 5.17 -0.50 35.08
CA CYS A 2 6.32 -0.99 34.30
C CYS A 2 6.04 -2.18 33.36
N VAL A 3 5.02 -3.01 33.65
CA VAL A 3 4.73 -4.24 32.88
C VAL A 3 4.19 -3.93 31.47
N ASP A 4 3.48 -2.80 31.30
CA ASP A 4 2.89 -2.39 30.03
C ASP A 4 3.94 -1.83 29.05
N GLU A 5 4.94 -1.10 29.57
CA GLU A 5 6.00 -0.50 28.75
C GLU A 5 7.00 -1.54 28.23
N GLU A 6 7.34 -2.54 29.04
CA GLU A 6 8.22 -3.65 28.64
C GLU A 6 7.56 -4.54 27.57
N GLN A 7 6.27 -4.86 27.76
CA GLN A 7 5.51 -5.63 26.77
C GLN A 7 5.32 -4.86 25.45
N GLN A 8 5.08 -3.55 25.51
CA GLN A 8 5.03 -2.71 24.32
C GLN A 8 6.39 -2.58 23.62
N ASN A 9 7.49 -2.59 24.36
CA ASN A 9 8.84 -2.64 23.78
C ASN A 9 9.07 -3.92 22.99
N GLU A 10 8.72 -5.07 23.55
CA GLU A 10 8.83 -6.36 22.87
C GLU A 10 8.01 -6.41 21.57
N LEU A 11 6.78 -5.91 21.58
CA LEU A 11 5.92 -5.88 20.40
C LEU A 11 6.48 -5.03 19.26
N VAL A 12 7.12 -3.90 19.59
CA VAL A 12 7.75 -3.04 18.57
C VAL A 12 9.00 -3.70 17.98
N GLU A 13 9.79 -4.39 18.79
CA GLU A 13 10.93 -5.16 18.27
C GLU A 13 10.48 -6.34 17.41
N GLN A 14 9.39 -7.02 17.78
CA GLN A 14 8.78 -8.05 16.92
C GLN A 14 8.29 -7.48 15.59
N ALA A 15 7.61 -6.34 15.61
CA ALA A 15 7.15 -5.67 14.40
C ALA A 15 8.32 -5.26 13.50
N ARG A 16 9.41 -4.74 14.07
CA ARG A 16 10.66 -4.44 13.34
C ARG A 16 11.24 -5.69 12.70
N GLY A 17 11.30 -6.81 13.43
CA GLY A 17 11.77 -8.09 12.91
C GLY A 17 10.96 -8.54 11.69
N LEU A 18 9.63 -8.53 11.81
CA LEU A 18 8.75 -8.90 10.71
C LEU A 18 8.91 -8.00 9.48
N MET A 19 9.09 -6.69 9.68
CA MET A 19 9.34 -5.75 8.59
C MET A 19 10.67 -6.00 7.88
N LEU A 20 11.70 -6.37 8.64
CA LEU A 20 12.98 -6.75 8.08
C LEU A 20 12.86 -8.02 7.24
N ASP A 21 12.11 -9.01 7.70
CA ASP A 21 11.85 -10.24 6.96
C ASP A 21 11.12 -9.94 5.64
N ILE A 22 10.06 -9.13 5.67
CA ILE A 22 9.33 -8.69 4.47
C ILE A 22 10.26 -7.94 3.51
N CYS A 23 11.08 -7.02 4.02
CA CYS A 23 12.04 -6.27 3.21
C CYS A 23 13.02 -7.23 2.50
N ASN A 24 13.59 -8.18 3.25
CA ASN A 24 14.53 -9.15 2.71
C ASN A 24 13.88 -10.05 1.64
N ASP A 25 12.64 -10.49 1.86
CA ASP A 25 11.90 -11.30 0.88
C ASP A 25 11.69 -10.53 -0.43
N HIS A 26 11.30 -9.26 -0.36
CA HIS A 26 11.12 -8.41 -1.55
C HIS A 26 12.44 -8.08 -2.24
N VAL A 27 13.52 -7.82 -1.50
CA VAL A 27 14.87 -7.60 -2.06
C VAL A 27 15.37 -8.87 -2.74
N PHE A 28 15.23 -10.03 -2.10
CA PHE A 28 15.59 -11.31 -2.69
C PHE A 28 14.80 -11.58 -3.98
N ALA A 29 13.50 -11.31 -3.99
CA ALA A 29 12.70 -11.44 -5.20
C ALA A 29 13.20 -10.51 -6.31
N ALA A 30 13.51 -9.25 -6.00
CA ALA A 30 14.08 -8.31 -6.97
C ALA A 30 15.41 -8.82 -7.55
N GLU A 31 16.30 -9.33 -6.69
CA GLU A 31 17.60 -9.89 -7.09
C GLU A 31 17.48 -11.16 -7.93
N ALA A 32 16.49 -12.01 -7.63
CA ALA A 32 16.27 -13.27 -8.33
C ALA A 32 15.60 -13.11 -9.70
N PHE A 33 14.69 -12.14 -9.84
CA PHE A 33 13.80 -12.07 -11.01
C PHE A 33 14.05 -10.87 -11.93
N ILE A 34 14.62 -9.76 -11.44
CA ILE A 34 14.92 -8.57 -12.26
C ILE A 34 16.37 -8.65 -12.77
N LYS A 35 16.53 -8.71 -14.10
CA LYS A 35 17.83 -8.89 -14.75
C LYS A 35 18.52 -7.56 -15.04
N ASP A 36 17.74 -6.54 -15.41
CA ASP A 36 18.23 -5.18 -15.60
C ASP A 36 18.73 -4.64 -14.26
N GLU A 37 20.02 -4.32 -14.22
CA GLU A 37 20.70 -3.90 -13.00
C GLU A 37 20.15 -2.57 -12.48
N SER A 38 19.80 -1.63 -13.37
CA SER A 38 19.32 -0.30 -12.99
C SER A 38 17.90 -0.35 -12.40
N LEU A 39 17.01 -1.15 -13.00
CA LEU A 39 15.66 -1.38 -12.50
C LEU A 39 15.71 -2.11 -11.16
N ARG A 40 16.57 -3.13 -11.04
CA ARG A 40 16.76 -3.87 -9.81
C ARG A 40 17.26 -2.98 -8.67
N GLU A 41 18.31 -2.20 -8.89
CA GLU A 41 18.85 -1.28 -7.86
C GLU A 41 17.81 -0.26 -7.41
N THR A 42 17.07 0.32 -8.37
CA THR A 42 15.99 1.26 -8.08
C THR A 42 14.89 0.63 -7.24
N LEU A 43 14.46 -0.59 -7.61
CA LEU A 43 13.43 -1.32 -6.87
C LEU A 43 13.91 -1.68 -5.46
N VAL A 44 15.12 -2.23 -5.31
CA VAL A 44 15.70 -2.60 -4.02
C VAL A 44 15.80 -1.41 -3.09
N GLN A 45 16.25 -0.25 -3.60
CA GLN A 45 16.31 0.96 -2.78
C GLN A 45 14.90 1.41 -2.37
N THR A 46 13.93 1.39 -3.29
CA THR A 46 12.54 1.77 -3.00
C THR A 46 11.91 0.86 -1.93
N VAL A 47 12.12 -0.46 -2.01
CA VAL A 47 11.62 -1.42 -1.00
C VAL A 47 12.21 -1.09 0.37
N LYS A 48 13.52 -0.83 0.45
CA LYS A 48 14.19 -0.48 1.70
C LYS A 48 13.65 0.81 2.29
N ASP A 49 13.43 1.84 1.46
CA ASP A 49 12.91 3.13 1.89
C ASP A 49 11.48 3.00 2.42
N GLU A 50 10.60 2.27 1.73
CA GLU A 50 9.21 2.04 2.17
C GLU A 50 9.17 1.24 3.48
N CYS A 51 9.99 0.19 3.62
CA CYS A 51 10.09 -0.56 4.87
C CYS A 51 10.63 0.30 6.03
N GLN A 52 11.62 1.15 5.76
CA GLN A 52 12.15 2.08 6.76
C GLN A 52 11.11 3.11 7.19
N GLU A 53 10.34 3.67 6.25
CA GLU A 53 9.24 4.59 6.56
C GLU A 53 8.20 3.94 7.48
N LEU A 54 7.83 2.68 7.21
CA LEU A 54 6.88 1.96 8.04
C LEU A 54 7.43 1.68 9.45
N VAL A 55 8.71 1.34 9.57
CA VAL A 55 9.38 1.20 10.88
C VAL A 55 9.34 2.51 11.66
N GLU A 56 9.68 3.63 11.01
CA GLU A 56 9.64 4.96 11.63
C GLU A 56 8.22 5.35 12.06
N TYR A 57 7.22 5.02 11.25
CA TYR A 57 5.82 5.22 11.59
C TYR A 57 5.42 4.47 12.86
N ILE A 58 5.78 3.18 13.00
CA ILE A 58 5.47 2.40 14.22
C ILE A 58 6.20 2.96 15.44
N ILE A 59 7.47 3.33 15.31
CA ILE A 59 8.26 3.90 16.41
C ILE A 59 7.67 5.23 16.85
N ALA A 60 7.27 6.08 15.91
CA ALA A 60 6.61 7.35 16.20
C ALA A 60 5.27 7.13 16.89
N ALA A 61 4.43 6.21 16.38
CA ALA A 61 3.15 5.88 16.99
C ALA A 61 3.30 5.46 18.45
N LYS A 62 4.31 4.63 18.76
CA LYS A 62 4.66 4.28 20.14
C LYS A 62 5.14 5.48 20.95
N ARG A 63 6.14 6.23 20.44
CA ARG A 63 6.78 7.35 21.14
C ARG A 63 5.79 8.44 21.55
N PHE A 64 4.78 8.66 20.74
CA PHE A 64 3.75 9.67 20.97
C PHE A 64 2.45 9.10 21.54
N ASN A 65 2.43 7.81 21.93
CA ASN A 65 1.24 7.10 22.42
C ASN A 65 0.01 7.30 21.51
N LEU A 66 0.23 7.25 20.19
CA LEU A 66 -0.86 7.35 19.22
C LEU A 66 -1.73 6.10 19.32
N GLU A 67 -3.05 6.30 19.41
CA GLU A 67 -4.00 5.18 19.38
C GLU A 67 -3.88 4.43 18.05
N ILE A 68 -3.64 3.11 18.12
CA ILE A 68 -3.72 2.23 16.96
C ILE A 68 -5.20 2.11 16.59
N ASN A 69 -5.63 2.97 15.66
CA ASN A 69 -6.97 2.98 15.11
C ASN A 69 -7.00 2.30 13.74
N SER A 70 -8.19 2.22 13.15
CA SER A 70 -8.38 1.57 11.85
C SER A 70 -7.52 2.19 10.73
N ARG A 71 -7.17 3.49 10.83
CA ARG A 71 -6.26 4.13 9.85
C ARG A 71 -4.83 3.64 9.96
N SER A 72 -4.35 3.31 11.17
CA SER A 72 -3.04 2.72 11.36
C SER A 72 -2.94 1.33 10.70
N LYS A 73 -4.00 0.51 10.80
CA LYS A 73 -4.07 -0.79 10.13
C LYS A 73 -4.11 -0.63 8.60
N ASP A 74 -4.94 0.27 8.10
CA ASP A 74 -5.04 0.61 6.67
C ASP A 74 -3.68 1.04 6.11
N ARG A 75 -2.91 1.85 6.87
CA ARG A 75 -1.55 2.25 6.48
C ARG A 75 -0.63 1.04 6.34
N VAL A 76 -0.61 0.13 7.32
CA VAL A 76 0.21 -1.09 7.26
C VAL A 76 -0.16 -1.96 6.05
N ILE A 77 -1.46 -2.12 5.77
CA ILE A 77 -1.95 -2.92 4.63
C ILE A 77 -1.57 -2.26 3.29
N SER A 78 -1.65 -0.93 3.21
CA SER A 78 -1.25 -0.20 2.01
C SER A 78 0.21 -0.50 1.64
N PHE A 79 1.12 -0.63 2.61
CA PHE A 79 2.53 -0.95 2.32
C PHE A 79 2.70 -2.28 1.59
N GLY A 80 1.97 -3.32 1.98
CA GLY A 80 2.03 -4.62 1.29
C GLY A 80 1.66 -4.49 -0.19
N GLU A 81 0.56 -3.79 -0.48
CA GLU A 81 0.10 -3.52 -1.85
C GLU A 81 1.14 -2.73 -2.67
N LYS A 82 1.77 -1.71 -2.06
CA LYS A 82 2.81 -0.90 -2.69
C LYS A 82 4.02 -1.74 -3.08
N LEU A 83 4.55 -2.54 -2.15
CA LEU A 83 5.72 -3.37 -2.39
C LEU A 83 5.45 -4.39 -3.52
N SER A 84 4.30 -5.06 -3.48
CA SER A 84 3.89 -6.01 -4.52
C SER A 84 3.71 -5.36 -5.89
N CYS A 85 3.03 -4.21 -5.97
CA CYS A 85 2.78 -3.53 -7.24
C CYS A 85 4.05 -2.95 -7.85
N ARG A 86 4.95 -2.39 -7.03
CA ARG A 86 6.26 -1.89 -7.51
C ARG A 86 7.11 -3.02 -8.06
N PHE A 87 7.17 -4.16 -7.38
CA PHE A 87 7.88 -5.34 -7.88
C PHE A 87 7.30 -5.79 -9.23
N MET A 88 5.97 -5.90 -9.33
CA MET A 88 5.31 -6.34 -10.56
C MET A 88 5.53 -5.37 -11.72
N ALA A 89 5.48 -4.06 -11.48
CA ALA A 89 5.79 -3.04 -12.49
C ALA A 89 7.24 -3.14 -12.98
N ALA A 90 8.20 -3.32 -12.07
CA ALA A 90 9.60 -3.51 -12.46
C ALA A 90 9.81 -4.82 -13.25
N LEU A 91 9.13 -5.90 -12.86
CA LEU A 91 9.21 -7.18 -13.57
C LEU A 91 8.66 -7.09 -15.00
N LEU A 92 7.55 -6.39 -15.20
CA LEU A 92 7.01 -6.13 -16.52
C LEU A 92 7.98 -5.32 -17.39
N GLN A 93 8.58 -4.27 -16.82
CA GLN A 93 9.59 -3.46 -17.50
C GLN A 93 10.82 -4.28 -17.90
N ASP A 94 11.33 -5.15 -17.02
CA ASP A 94 12.44 -6.08 -17.31
C ASP A 94 12.11 -7.04 -18.47
N MET A 95 10.83 -7.42 -18.60
CA MET A 95 10.32 -8.25 -19.68
C MET A 95 10.02 -7.47 -20.99
N GLY A 96 10.31 -6.17 -21.04
CA GLY A 96 10.05 -5.32 -22.19
C GLY A 96 8.60 -4.88 -22.34
N VAL A 97 7.79 -4.99 -21.29
CA VAL A 97 6.43 -4.45 -21.24
C VAL A 97 6.50 -3.08 -20.57
N GLU A 98 6.14 -2.03 -21.32
CA GLU A 98 6.02 -0.69 -20.74
C GLU A 98 4.90 -0.67 -19.70
N SER A 99 5.25 -0.55 -18.42
CA SER A 99 4.28 -0.52 -17.32
C SER A 99 4.54 0.62 -16.35
N GLU A 100 3.51 1.00 -15.61
CA GLU A 100 3.56 2.09 -14.63
C GLU A 100 2.91 1.66 -13.32
N TYR A 101 3.60 1.89 -12.21
CA TYR A 101 3.06 1.73 -10.86
C TYR A 101 2.05 2.84 -10.56
N VAL A 102 0.84 2.46 -10.12
CA VAL A 102 -0.25 3.39 -9.80
C VAL A 102 -0.71 3.18 -8.36
N ASP A 103 -0.41 4.16 -7.51
CA ASP A 103 -0.89 4.20 -6.12
C ASP A 103 -2.27 4.87 -6.04
N LEU A 104 -3.28 4.10 -5.59
CA LEU A 104 -4.62 4.62 -5.40
C LEU A 104 -4.88 5.19 -4.00
N CYS A 105 -3.98 4.99 -3.02
CA CYS A 105 -4.19 5.33 -1.61
C CYS A 105 -4.67 6.78 -1.39
N ASP A 106 -4.17 7.73 -2.18
CA ASP A 106 -4.50 9.17 -2.06
C ASP A 106 -5.21 9.71 -3.31
N SER A 107 -5.80 8.82 -4.12
CA SER A 107 -6.38 9.20 -5.43
C SER A 107 -7.69 9.97 -5.35
N PHE A 108 -8.39 9.89 -4.22
CA PHE A 108 -9.56 10.73 -3.96
C PHE A 108 -9.74 10.95 -2.45
N HIS A 109 -10.35 12.08 -2.10
CA HIS A 109 -10.72 12.41 -0.73
C HIS A 109 -12.23 12.47 -0.68
N TYR A 110 -12.85 11.56 0.07
CA TYR A 110 -14.28 11.59 0.34
C TYR A 110 -14.47 12.06 1.78
N GLU A 111 -14.94 13.30 1.96
CA GLU A 111 -15.27 13.76 3.31
C GLU A 111 -16.39 12.90 3.89
N ALA A 112 -16.22 12.57 5.17
CA ALA A 112 -17.00 11.58 5.89
C ALA A 112 -18.52 11.81 5.78
N ALA A 113 -19.17 11.10 4.86
CA ALA A 113 -20.53 10.65 5.07
C ALA A 113 -20.47 9.41 5.97
N ASP A 114 -21.45 9.22 6.85
CA ASP A 114 -21.50 8.08 7.78
C ASP A 114 -21.55 6.71 7.09
N ARG A 115 -21.77 6.68 5.75
CA ARG A 115 -21.97 5.47 4.95
C ARG A 115 -21.44 5.62 3.53
N LEU A 116 -21.04 4.49 2.96
CA LEU A 116 -20.79 4.37 1.52
C LEU A 116 -22.10 4.51 0.75
N ASP A 117 -22.12 5.41 -0.23
CA ASP A 117 -23.25 5.69 -1.09
C ASP A 117 -22.86 5.65 -2.58
N ASP A 118 -23.84 5.76 -3.47
CA ASP A 118 -23.61 5.77 -4.92
C ASP A 118 -22.65 6.88 -5.35
N LYS A 119 -22.61 7.99 -4.61
CA LYS A 119 -21.72 9.12 -4.87
C LYS A 119 -20.27 8.76 -4.57
N PHE A 120 -20.00 8.05 -3.46
CA PHE A 120 -18.69 7.51 -3.16
C PHE A 120 -18.16 6.65 -4.32
N TYR A 121 -18.93 5.64 -4.74
CA TYR A 121 -18.49 4.73 -5.80
C TYR A 121 -18.26 5.43 -7.14
N ARG A 122 -19.12 6.39 -7.50
CA ARG A 122 -18.93 7.21 -8.71
C ARG A 122 -17.65 8.05 -8.62
N THR A 123 -17.42 8.70 -7.47
CA THR A 123 -16.24 9.56 -7.26
C THR A 123 -14.94 8.73 -7.31
N ALA A 124 -14.94 7.57 -6.66
CA ALA A 124 -13.80 6.65 -6.67
C ALA A 124 -13.51 6.15 -8.09
N SER A 125 -14.53 5.66 -8.79
CA SER A 125 -14.41 5.15 -10.16
C SER A 125 -13.89 6.21 -11.13
N GLU A 126 -14.42 7.43 -11.08
CA GLU A 126 -13.91 8.55 -11.91
C GLU A 126 -12.46 8.92 -11.56
N ALA A 127 -12.07 8.85 -10.29
CA ALA A 127 -10.69 9.11 -9.88
C ALA A 127 -9.72 8.02 -10.36
N PHE A 128 -10.12 6.76 -10.27
CA PHE A 128 -9.31 5.63 -10.72
C PHE A 128 -9.15 5.66 -12.23
N ALA A 129 -10.23 5.91 -12.98
CA ALA A 129 -10.20 6.05 -14.43
C ALA A 129 -9.24 7.17 -14.88
N ARG A 130 -9.23 8.33 -14.19
CA ARG A 130 -8.26 9.40 -14.48
C ARG A 130 -6.81 8.96 -14.25
N LYS A 131 -6.53 8.23 -13.17
CA LYS A 131 -5.17 7.72 -12.87
C LYS A 131 -4.73 6.69 -13.91
N ILE A 132 -5.61 5.77 -14.28
CA ILE A 132 -5.36 4.75 -15.29
C ILE A 132 -5.15 5.39 -16.67
N ALA A 133 -5.99 6.35 -17.06
CA ALA A 133 -5.87 7.04 -18.34
C ALA A 133 -4.53 7.81 -18.47
N ALA A 134 -3.97 8.30 -17.35
CA ALA A 134 -2.68 8.97 -17.34
C ALA A 134 -1.49 8.03 -17.66
N CYS A 135 -1.69 6.71 -17.62
CA CYS A 135 -0.68 5.74 -18.06
C CYS A 135 -0.55 5.69 -19.59
N GLU A 136 -1.50 6.26 -20.35
CA GLU A 136 -1.51 6.26 -21.82
C GLU A 136 -1.44 4.84 -22.40
N SER A 137 -0.34 4.50 -23.10
CA SER A 137 -0.11 3.15 -23.66
C SER A 137 0.54 2.17 -22.68
N ARG A 138 0.97 2.63 -21.50
CA ARG A 138 1.65 1.80 -20.50
C ARG A 138 0.64 0.96 -19.74
N VAL A 139 1.04 -0.26 -19.37
CA VAL A 139 0.24 -1.17 -18.53
C VAL A 139 0.21 -0.64 -17.09
N PRO A 140 -0.96 -0.23 -16.55
CA PRO A 140 -1.06 0.23 -15.17
C PRO A 140 -1.01 -0.96 -14.20
N VAL A 141 -0.10 -0.91 -13.24
CA VAL A 141 -0.02 -1.84 -12.11
C VAL A 141 -0.55 -1.12 -10.87
N VAL A 142 -1.81 -1.39 -10.56
CA VAL A 142 -2.62 -0.59 -9.64
C VAL A 142 -2.69 -1.24 -8.26
N THR A 143 -2.47 -0.47 -7.19
CA THR A 143 -2.66 -0.96 -5.81
C THR A 143 -4.11 -1.32 -5.55
N GLY A 144 -4.36 -2.46 -4.88
CA GLY A 144 -5.71 -2.84 -4.46
C GLY A 144 -6.28 -1.91 -3.39
N PHE A 145 -5.41 -1.39 -2.52
CA PHE A 145 -5.77 -0.41 -1.51
C PHE A 145 -5.87 1.00 -2.12
N PHE A 146 -6.99 1.69 -1.85
CA PHE A 146 -7.32 2.98 -2.48
C PHE A 146 -7.79 4.08 -1.51
N GLY A 147 -7.51 3.92 -0.21
CA GLY A 147 -7.45 5.07 0.69
C GLY A 147 -8.49 5.16 1.79
N ASN A 148 -8.64 6.39 2.29
CA ASN A 148 -9.30 6.78 3.53
C ASN A 148 -10.83 6.79 3.36
N VAL A 149 -11.40 5.58 3.24
CA VAL A 149 -12.84 5.34 3.19
C VAL A 149 -13.47 5.65 4.57
N PRO A 150 -14.69 6.20 4.64
CA PRO A 150 -15.41 6.33 5.91
C PRO A 150 -15.43 5.00 6.68
N GLY A 151 -14.99 5.01 7.93
CA GLY A 151 -14.91 3.81 8.77
C GLY A 151 -13.68 2.92 8.54
N SER A 152 -12.73 3.30 7.66
CA SER A 152 -11.62 2.50 7.14
C SER A 152 -12.02 1.48 6.09
N LEU A 153 -11.08 1.11 5.23
CA LEU A 153 -11.33 0.14 4.17
C LEU A 153 -11.41 -1.29 4.73
N ILE A 154 -10.70 -1.57 5.84
CA ILE A 154 -10.60 -2.90 6.44
C ILE A 154 -11.59 -3.17 7.56
N ASP A 155 -11.73 -2.23 8.50
CA ASP A 155 -12.67 -2.37 9.62
C ASP A 155 -14.05 -1.76 9.30
N GLY A 156 -14.20 -1.05 8.16
CA GLY A 156 -15.45 -0.44 7.72
C GLY A 156 -16.30 -1.33 6.82
N ASP A 157 -17.23 -0.72 6.09
CA ASP A 157 -18.30 -1.41 5.34
C ASP A 157 -17.79 -2.27 4.15
N ILE A 158 -16.53 -2.11 3.71
CA ILE A 158 -15.94 -2.89 2.61
C ILE A 158 -15.34 -4.19 3.14
N GLY A 159 -14.36 -4.09 4.04
CA GLY A 159 -13.67 -5.24 4.60
C GLY A 159 -12.85 -6.03 3.59
N ARG A 160 -12.82 -7.37 3.76
CA ARG A 160 -12.07 -8.27 2.86
C ARG A 160 -12.68 -8.30 1.46
N GLY A 161 -11.83 -8.41 0.43
CA GLY A 161 -12.25 -8.34 -0.97
C GLY A 161 -12.24 -6.93 -1.54
N TYR A 162 -11.67 -5.96 -0.81
CA TYR A 162 -11.50 -4.59 -1.29
C TYR A 162 -10.74 -4.51 -2.62
N THR A 163 -9.81 -5.43 -2.88
CA THR A 163 -9.07 -5.49 -4.14
C THR A 163 -10.00 -5.85 -5.31
N ASP A 164 -10.97 -6.75 -5.10
CA ASP A 164 -11.98 -7.07 -6.13
C ASP A 164 -12.90 -5.88 -6.39
N LEU A 165 -13.29 -5.15 -5.33
CA LEU A 165 -14.04 -3.90 -5.47
C LEU A 165 -13.22 -2.84 -6.22
N CYS A 166 -11.93 -2.70 -5.89
CA CYS A 166 -11.02 -1.80 -6.60
C CYS A 166 -10.99 -2.13 -8.09
N ALA A 167 -10.80 -3.40 -8.44
CA ALA A 167 -10.80 -3.85 -9.84
C ALA A 167 -12.14 -3.54 -10.54
N ALA A 168 -13.27 -3.76 -9.86
CA ALA A 168 -14.59 -3.41 -10.41
C ALA A 168 -14.73 -1.90 -10.66
N LEU A 169 -14.28 -1.06 -9.73
CA LEU A 169 -14.34 0.40 -9.84
C LEU A 169 -13.44 0.94 -10.95
N CYS A 170 -12.27 0.34 -11.14
CA CYS A 170 -11.38 0.62 -12.26
C CYS A 170 -12.01 0.24 -13.61
N ALA A 171 -12.79 -0.84 -13.66
CA ALA A 171 -13.38 -1.35 -14.91
C ALA A 171 -14.63 -0.59 -15.37
N VAL A 172 -15.40 -0.02 -14.44
CA VAL A 172 -16.66 0.69 -14.76
C VAL A 172 -16.48 2.20 -14.97
N GLY A 173 -15.28 2.73 -14.71
CA GLY A 173 -14.96 4.15 -14.76
C GLY A 173 -14.66 4.71 -16.14
#